data_AF-A0A7C2VJG5-F1
#
_entry.id   AF-A0A7C2VJG5-F1
#
_cell.length_a   1.000
_cell.length_b   1.000
_cell.length_c   1.000
_cell.angle_alpha   90.00
_cell.angle_beta   90.00
_cell.angle_gamma   90.00
#
_symmetry.space_group_name_H-M   'P 1'
#
loop_
_entity.id
_entity.type
_entity.pdbx_description
1 polymer ?
#
loop_
_entity_poly.entity_id
_entity_poly.type
_entity_poly.pdbx_seq_one_letter_code
_entity_poly.pdbx_strand_id
1 'polypeptide(L)'
;MVAAAVALLAPVGTRAGPTPGFLIAAASLLALALQTALLVAVLEWELPVRPAIVQARPFWLYPTLVGLLGLVVCVLARAMGVGRWSATVVALAFLGLRTALSGGLALAGQIVPAFPPPFLLGAVGLDLVARLAGRPGWGPALRGALVFAVGYLLLAVPVLSGRSGSPLTLRDLVLTALVLVGAGSLLLRLVPQRPLAD
;
A
#
# COMPACT_ATOMS: atom_id res chain seq x y z
N MET A 1 -37.52 -14.21 -20.56
CA MET A 1 -36.41 -13.25 -20.81
C MET A 1 -35.39 -13.17 -19.66
N VAL A 2 -35.77 -13.37 -18.40
CA VAL A 2 -34.82 -13.38 -17.26
C VAL A 2 -33.87 -14.60 -17.26
N ALA A 3 -34.30 -15.75 -17.78
CA ALA A 3 -33.47 -16.96 -17.86
C ALA A 3 -32.27 -16.83 -18.83
N ALA A 4 -32.38 -16.01 -19.89
CA ALA A 4 -31.30 -15.79 -20.84
C ALA A 4 -30.18 -14.88 -20.28
N ALA A 5 -30.55 -13.95 -19.37
CA ALA A 5 -29.58 -13.09 -18.69
C ALA A 5 -28.77 -13.83 -17.61
N VAL A 6 -29.35 -14.87 -17.00
CA VAL A 6 -28.66 -15.74 -16.03
C VAL A 6 -27.72 -16.73 -16.75
N ALA A 7 -28.04 -17.14 -17.97
CA ALA A 7 -27.15 -17.98 -18.78
C ALA A 7 -25.87 -17.26 -19.26
N LEU A 8 -25.89 -15.92 -19.37
CA LEU A 8 -24.69 -15.09 -19.61
C LEU A 8 -23.78 -14.94 -18.38
N LEU A 9 -24.28 -15.32 -17.19
CA LEU A 9 -23.52 -15.41 -15.94
C LEU A 9 -23.11 -16.86 -15.63
N ALA A 10 -23.46 -17.82 -16.49
CA ALA A 10 -22.90 -19.16 -16.41
C ALA A 10 -21.38 -19.06 -16.61
N PRO A 11 -20.57 -19.71 -15.76
CA PRO A 11 -19.13 -19.61 -15.85
C PRO A 11 -18.71 -20.24 -17.17
N VAL A 12 -18.35 -19.42 -18.15
CA VAL A 12 -17.52 -19.86 -19.27
C VAL A 12 -16.23 -20.34 -18.64
N GLY A 13 -16.17 -21.65 -18.47
CA GLY A 13 -15.05 -22.33 -17.87
C GLY A 13 -13.81 -22.10 -18.71
N THR A 14 -12.97 -21.20 -18.26
CA THR A 14 -11.54 -21.43 -18.32
C THR A 14 -11.03 -21.37 -16.88
N ARG A 15 -10.65 -22.53 -16.35
CA ARG A 15 -9.74 -22.64 -15.20
C ARG A 15 -8.33 -22.14 -15.58
N ALA A 16 -8.24 -21.13 -16.45
CA ALA A 16 -7.00 -20.45 -16.72
C ALA A 16 -6.87 -19.42 -15.61
N GLY A 17 -5.91 -19.63 -14.71
CA GLY A 17 -5.51 -18.59 -13.79
C GLY A 17 -5.20 -17.29 -14.55
N PRO A 18 -5.22 -16.13 -13.87
CA PRO A 18 -4.84 -14.86 -14.46
C PRO A 18 -3.50 -14.97 -15.19
N THR A 19 -3.44 -14.48 -16.43
CA THR A 19 -2.20 -14.55 -17.22
C THR A 19 -1.11 -13.67 -16.61
N PRO A 20 0.18 -13.97 -16.85
CA PRO A 20 1.28 -13.12 -16.39
C PRO A 20 1.17 -11.67 -16.91
N GLY A 21 0.61 -11.48 -18.11
CA GLY A 21 0.34 -10.13 -18.64
C GLY A 21 -0.70 -9.36 -17.82
N PHE A 22 -1.80 -10.01 -17.43
CA PHE A 22 -2.81 -9.40 -16.56
C PHE A 22 -2.24 -9.02 -15.19
N LEU A 23 -1.39 -9.89 -14.62
CA LEU A 23 -0.67 -9.67 -13.37
C LEU A 23 0.17 -8.39 -13.40
N ILE A 24 1.01 -8.26 -14.43
CA ILE A 24 1.89 -7.10 -14.61
C ILE A 24 1.05 -5.84 -14.81
N ALA A 25 0.00 -5.90 -15.62
CA ALA A 25 -0.89 -4.77 -15.87
C ALA A 25 -1.60 -4.31 -14.58
N ALA A 26 -2.22 -5.23 -13.85
CA ALA A 26 -2.92 -4.92 -12.61
C ALA A 26 -1.97 -4.34 -11.54
N ALA A 27 -0.77 -4.93 -11.40
CA ALA A 27 0.21 -4.43 -10.45
C ALA A 27 0.73 -3.04 -10.84
N SER A 28 0.96 -2.80 -12.13
CA SER A 28 1.40 -1.50 -12.65
C SER A 28 0.31 -0.43 -12.47
N LEU A 29 -0.96 -0.78 -12.73
CA LEU A 29 -2.09 0.14 -12.55
C LEU A 29 -2.31 0.50 -11.07
N LEU A 30 -2.24 -0.47 -10.16
CA LEU A 30 -2.32 -0.20 -8.73
C LEU A 30 -1.14 0.65 -8.24
N ALA A 31 0.06 0.34 -8.69
CA ALA A 31 1.25 1.13 -8.39
C ALA A 31 1.11 2.57 -8.92
N LEU A 32 0.62 2.74 -10.14
CA LEU A 32 0.37 4.05 -10.73
C LEU A 32 -0.71 4.83 -9.96
N ALA A 33 -1.83 4.19 -9.63
CA ALA A 33 -2.88 4.81 -8.84
C ALA A 33 -2.38 5.28 -7.47
N LEU A 34 -1.54 4.46 -6.82
CA LEU A 34 -0.89 4.83 -5.57
C LEU A 34 0.05 6.03 -5.74
N GLN A 35 0.84 6.06 -6.82
CA GLN A 35 1.70 7.21 -7.12
C GLN A 35 0.90 8.49 -7.31
N THR A 36 -0.20 8.42 -8.06
CA THR A 36 -1.09 9.57 -8.28
C THR A 36 -1.72 10.04 -6.97
N ALA A 37 -2.18 9.11 -6.11
CA ALA A 37 -2.73 9.46 -4.80
C ALA A 37 -1.67 10.09 -3.88
N LEU A 38 -0.44 9.60 -3.92
CA LEU A 38 0.68 10.15 -3.15
C LEU A 38 1.22 11.47 -3.70
N LEU A 39 0.90 11.84 -4.94
CA LEU A 39 1.29 13.13 -5.51
C LEU A 39 0.73 14.29 -4.67
N VAL A 40 -0.53 14.19 -4.23
CA VAL A 40 -1.14 15.20 -3.34
C VAL A 40 -0.36 15.32 -2.04
N ALA A 41 0.02 14.18 -1.45
CA ALA A 41 0.79 14.16 -0.21
C ALA A 41 2.19 14.77 -0.40
N VAL A 42 2.86 14.53 -1.54
CA VAL A 42 4.12 15.16 -1.91
C VAL A 42 3.95 16.68 -2.06
N LEU A 43 2.93 17.12 -2.79
CA LEU A 43 2.68 18.54 -3.05
C LEU A 43 2.36 19.31 -1.75
N GLU A 44 1.66 18.68 -0.81
CA GLU A 44 1.34 19.33 0.46
C GLU A 44 2.52 19.29 1.46
N TRP A 45 3.21 18.15 1.58
CA TRP A 45 4.11 17.88 2.71
C TRP A 45 5.60 17.85 2.38
N GLU A 46 5.96 17.64 1.11
CA GLU A 46 7.37 17.57 0.69
C GLU A 46 7.87 18.86 0.02
N LEU A 47 6.99 19.80 -0.35
CA LEU A 47 7.41 21.08 -0.92
C LEU A 47 8.08 21.99 0.13
N PRO A 48 9.09 22.79 -0.29
CA PRO A 48 9.82 23.70 0.59
C PRO A 48 8.95 24.87 1.09
N VAL A 49 8.02 25.33 0.26
CA VAL A 49 7.03 26.35 0.63
C VAL A 49 5.67 25.67 0.75
N ARG A 50 5.11 25.65 1.97
CA ARG A 50 3.83 25.00 2.25
C ARG A 50 2.79 26.05 2.67
N PRO A 51 1.53 25.90 2.26
CA PRO A 51 0.44 26.73 2.78
C PRO A 51 0.35 26.65 4.31
N ALA A 52 0.01 27.74 4.99
CA ALA A 52 -0.11 27.78 6.45
C ALA A 52 -1.07 26.71 7.01
N ILE A 53 -2.15 26.42 6.28
CA ILE A 53 -3.11 25.37 6.65
C ILE A 53 -2.49 23.96 6.67
N VAL A 54 -1.46 23.70 5.85
CA VAL A 54 -0.76 22.41 5.83
C VAL A 54 0.28 22.36 6.95
N GLN A 55 0.95 23.49 7.22
CA GLN A 55 1.92 23.58 8.31
C GLN A 55 1.28 23.38 9.70
N ALA A 56 0.02 23.76 9.85
CA ALA A 56 -0.73 23.57 11.10
C ALA A 56 -1.20 22.12 11.34
N ARG A 57 -1.06 21.22 10.35
CA ARG A 57 -1.51 19.82 10.50
C ARG A 57 -0.54 19.04 11.38
N PRO A 58 -1.05 18.10 12.20
CA PRO A 58 -0.19 17.31 13.08
C PRO A 58 0.72 16.38 12.28
N PHE A 59 1.96 16.22 12.74
CA PHE A 59 3.03 15.58 11.97
C PHE A 59 2.76 14.10 11.66
N TRP A 60 2.08 13.37 12.57
CA TRP A 60 1.68 11.97 12.36
C TRP A 60 0.69 11.74 11.20
N LEU A 61 -0.01 12.78 10.74
CA LEU A 61 -1.05 12.64 9.72
C LEU A 61 -0.46 12.21 8.38
N TYR A 62 0.65 12.81 7.97
CA TYR A 62 1.32 12.50 6.71
C TYR A 62 1.76 11.02 6.60
N PRO A 63 2.58 10.46 7.51
CA PRO A 63 2.93 9.04 7.44
C PRO A 63 1.71 8.13 7.58
N THR A 64 0.70 8.52 8.35
CA THR A 64 -0.52 7.73 8.47
C THR A 64 -1.28 7.61 7.15
N LEU A 65 -1.48 8.72 6.44
CA LEU A 65 -2.16 8.72 5.14
C LEU A 65 -1.38 7.91 4.10
N VAL A 66 -0.06 8.08 4.06
CA VAL A 66 0.80 7.29 3.16
C VAL A 66 0.72 5.79 3.49
N GLY A 67 0.80 5.43 4.76
CA GLY A 67 0.69 4.04 5.21
C GLY A 67 -0.67 3.43 4.91
N LEU A 68 -1.77 4.18 5.10
CA LEU A 68 -3.13 3.72 4.80
C LEU A 68 -3.34 3.47 3.30
N LEU A 69 -2.87 4.38 2.44
CA LEU A 69 -2.95 4.21 0.99
C LEU A 69 -2.14 2.99 0.54
N GLY A 70 -0.92 2.83 1.05
CA GLY A 70 -0.09 1.66 0.77
C GLY A 70 -0.77 0.36 1.24
N LEU A 71 -1.37 0.37 2.43
CA LEU A 71 -2.09 -0.78 2.99
C LEU A 71 -3.31 -1.14 2.13
N VAL A 72 -4.13 -0.17 1.75
CA VAL A 72 -5.29 -0.38 0.87
C VAL A 72 -4.88 -1.06 -0.41
N VAL A 73 -3.85 -0.53 -1.07
CA VAL A 73 -3.35 -1.09 -2.33
C VAL A 73 -2.80 -2.51 -2.15
N CYS A 74 -2.08 -2.80 -1.06
CA CYS A 74 -1.60 -4.15 -0.75
C CYS A 74 -2.75 -5.14 -0.48
N VAL A 75 -3.78 -4.70 0.24
CA VAL A 75 -4.96 -5.53 0.51
C VAL A 75 -5.76 -5.79 -0.76
N LEU A 76 -5.93 -4.78 -1.63
CA LEU A 76 -6.56 -4.94 -2.94
C LEU A 76 -5.76 -5.88 -3.84
N ALA A 77 -4.43 -5.76 -3.85
CA ALA A 77 -3.54 -6.66 -4.58
C ALA A 77 -3.81 -8.13 -4.23
N ARG A 78 -3.93 -8.41 -2.94
CA ARG A 78 -4.25 -9.75 -2.44
C ARG A 78 -5.69 -10.18 -2.70
N ALA A 79 -6.64 -9.27 -2.58
CA ALA A 79 -8.04 -9.55 -2.87
C ALA A 79 -8.26 -9.97 -4.33
N MET A 80 -7.45 -9.47 -5.26
CA MET A 80 -7.47 -9.93 -6.65
C MET A 80 -7.03 -11.39 -6.82
N GLY A 81 -6.36 -12.00 -5.83
CA GLY A 81 -6.06 -13.44 -5.77
C GLY A 81 -5.09 -13.92 -6.85
N VAL A 82 -4.19 -13.05 -7.28
CA VAL A 82 -3.39 -13.25 -8.49
C VAL A 82 -2.07 -13.97 -8.22
N GLY A 83 -1.68 -14.12 -6.95
CA GLY A 83 -0.47 -14.86 -6.56
C GLY A 83 -0.09 -14.68 -5.08
N ARG A 84 0.84 -15.53 -4.63
CA ARG A 84 1.27 -15.65 -3.23
C ARG A 84 2.05 -14.46 -2.68
N TRP A 85 2.52 -13.59 -3.58
CA TRP A 85 3.31 -12.40 -3.29
C TRP A 85 2.69 -11.15 -3.91
N SER A 86 1.36 -11.12 -4.02
CA SER A 86 0.64 -10.07 -4.75
C SER A 86 0.85 -8.69 -4.14
N ALA A 87 0.84 -8.53 -2.81
CA ALA A 87 1.14 -7.24 -2.19
C ALA A 87 2.60 -6.82 -2.47
N THR A 88 3.54 -7.76 -2.35
CA THR A 88 4.96 -7.53 -2.58
C THR A 88 5.24 -7.12 -4.03
N VAL A 89 4.63 -7.78 -5.01
CA VAL A 89 4.78 -7.44 -6.43
C VAL A 89 4.28 -6.02 -6.72
N VAL A 90 3.15 -5.61 -6.14
CA VAL A 90 2.66 -4.23 -6.28
C VAL A 90 3.60 -3.23 -5.61
N ALA A 91 4.14 -3.56 -4.44
CA ALA A 91 5.12 -2.71 -3.76
C ALA A 91 6.43 -2.58 -4.56
N LEU A 92 6.88 -3.64 -5.23
CA LEU A 92 8.03 -3.62 -6.13
C LEU A 92 7.75 -2.79 -7.39
N ALA A 93 6.58 -2.96 -8.01
CA ALA A 93 6.16 -2.15 -9.15
C ALA A 93 6.10 -0.66 -8.79
N PHE A 94 5.54 -0.34 -7.62
CA PHE A 94 5.54 1.02 -7.08
C PHE A 94 6.95 1.54 -6.88
N LEU A 95 7.83 0.77 -6.24
CA LEU A 95 9.22 1.17 -6.03
C LEU A 95 9.93 1.43 -7.36
N GLY A 96 9.81 0.53 -8.34
CA GLY A 96 10.42 0.70 -9.67
C GLY A 96 9.91 1.94 -10.42
N LEU A 97 8.59 2.20 -10.38
CA LEU A 97 8.03 3.43 -10.93
C LEU A 97 8.53 4.66 -10.16
N ARG A 98 8.60 4.60 -8.83
CA ARG A 98 9.05 5.71 -7.99
C ARG A 98 10.51 6.05 -8.26
N THR A 99 11.39 5.04 -8.35
CA THR A 99 12.81 5.25 -8.64
C THR A 99 13.00 5.80 -10.05
N ALA A 100 12.28 5.29 -11.05
CA ALA A 100 12.33 5.81 -12.42
C ALA A 100 11.88 7.28 -12.49
N LEU A 101 10.75 7.63 -11.88
CA LEU A 101 10.24 9.01 -11.83
C LEU A 101 11.19 9.93 -11.06
N SER A 102 11.69 9.47 -9.91
CA SER A 102 12.62 10.24 -9.08
C SER A 102 13.96 10.48 -9.80
N GLY A 103 14.47 9.47 -10.50
CA GLY A 103 15.66 9.58 -11.33
C GLY A 103 15.46 10.54 -12.51
N GLY A 104 14.32 10.45 -13.20
CA GLY A 104 13.98 11.39 -14.27
C GLY A 104 13.89 12.84 -13.79
N LEU A 105 13.27 13.08 -12.63
CA LEU A 105 13.21 14.42 -12.02
C LEU A 105 14.59 14.91 -11.59
N ALA A 106 15.41 14.04 -11.00
CA ALA A 106 16.78 14.39 -10.60
C ALA A 106 17.64 14.82 -11.82
N LEU A 107 17.55 14.06 -12.92
CA LEU A 107 18.24 14.37 -14.17
C LEU A 107 17.75 15.68 -14.80
N ALA A 108 16.48 16.04 -14.60
CA ALA A 108 15.90 17.31 -15.04
C ALA A 108 16.17 18.49 -14.08
N GLY A 109 16.97 18.30 -13.02
CA GLY A 109 17.25 19.32 -12.02
C GLY A 109 16.03 19.73 -11.18
N GLN A 110 15.00 18.89 -11.12
CA GLN A 110 13.75 19.15 -10.41
C GLN A 110 13.78 18.60 -8.97
N ILE A 111 12.83 19.05 -8.14
CA ILE A 111 12.65 18.54 -6.77
C ILE A 111 12.25 17.07 -6.81
N VAL A 112 13.06 16.22 -6.17
CA VAL A 112 12.84 14.78 -6.12
C VAL A 112 12.04 14.40 -4.87
N PRO A 113 10.92 13.66 -5.03
CA PRO A 113 10.19 13.12 -3.89
C PRO A 113 11.05 12.10 -3.14
N ALA A 114 11.21 12.23 -1.82
CA ALA A 114 12.16 11.39 -1.07
C ALA A 114 11.59 10.07 -0.53
N PHE A 115 10.37 9.71 -0.92
CA PHE A 115 9.65 8.55 -0.36
C PHE A 115 9.74 7.25 -1.20
N PRO A 116 10.92 6.61 -1.42
CA PRO A 116 11.01 5.23 -1.91
C PRO A 116 11.70 4.34 -0.86
N PRO A 117 11.10 3.31 -0.22
CA PRO A 117 9.74 2.75 -0.33
C PRO A 117 9.18 2.28 1.04
N PRO A 118 8.28 3.00 1.74
CA PRO A 118 8.04 2.65 3.14
C PRO A 118 7.30 1.31 3.31
N PHE A 119 6.41 0.94 2.39
CA PHE A 119 5.55 -0.23 2.60
C PHE A 119 6.08 -1.55 2.00
N LEU A 120 7.30 -1.60 1.43
CA LEU A 120 7.82 -2.87 0.87
C LEU A 120 7.94 -3.95 1.94
N LEU A 121 8.57 -3.64 3.08
CA LEU A 121 8.67 -4.59 4.20
C LEU A 121 7.28 -4.91 4.77
N GLY A 122 6.39 -3.93 4.83
CA GLY A 122 5.00 -4.15 5.25
C GLY A 122 4.25 -5.11 4.32
N ALA A 123 4.43 -4.98 3.01
CA ALA A 123 3.81 -5.82 1.99
C ALA A 123 4.34 -7.26 2.03
N VAL A 124 5.66 -7.43 2.14
CA VAL A 124 6.30 -8.74 2.34
C VAL A 124 5.74 -9.43 3.58
N GLY A 125 5.69 -8.71 4.70
CA GLY A 125 5.17 -9.26 5.93
C GLY A 125 3.67 -9.60 5.85
N LEU A 126 2.88 -8.80 5.14
CA LEU A 126 1.46 -9.05 4.94
C LEU A 126 1.21 -10.30 4.08
N ASP A 127 2.01 -10.52 3.03
CA ASP A 127 2.00 -11.75 2.24
C ASP A 127 2.44 -12.97 3.09
N LEU A 128 3.48 -12.83 3.92
CA LEU A 128 3.94 -13.91 4.82
C LEU A 128 2.89 -14.29 5.87
N VAL A 129 2.26 -13.31 6.52
CA VAL A 129 1.19 -13.57 7.51
C VAL A 129 0.04 -14.30 6.85
N ALA A 130 -0.33 -13.92 5.63
CA ALA A 130 -1.38 -14.59 4.87
C ALA A 130 -1.08 -16.06 4.59
N ARG A 131 0.18 -16.39 4.29
CA ARG A 131 0.63 -17.76 4.01
C ARG A 131 0.63 -18.64 5.27
N LEU A 132 0.90 -18.05 6.43
CA LEU A 132 0.90 -18.73 7.72
C LEU A 132 -0.49 -18.75 8.37
N ALA A 133 -1.39 -17.88 7.94
CA ALA A 133 -2.74 -17.82 8.46
C ALA A 133 -3.57 -18.98 7.90
N GLY A 134 -4.15 -19.78 8.78
CA GLY A 134 -5.15 -20.78 8.41
C GLY A 134 -6.49 -20.12 8.07
N ARG A 135 -7.48 -20.26 8.95
CA ARG A 135 -8.84 -19.74 8.71
C ARG A 135 -8.91 -18.21 8.80
N PRO A 136 -9.73 -17.55 7.97
CA PRO A 136 -9.95 -16.11 8.06
C PRO A 136 -10.60 -15.75 9.40
N GLY A 137 -10.15 -14.65 10.00
CA GLY A 137 -10.66 -14.17 11.29
C GLY A 137 -9.92 -12.92 11.78
N TRP A 138 -10.35 -12.40 12.93
CA TRP A 138 -9.74 -11.21 13.54
C TRP A 138 -8.27 -11.40 13.92
N GLY A 139 -7.87 -12.59 14.39
CA GLY A 139 -6.47 -12.87 14.76
C GLY A 139 -5.48 -12.71 13.59
N PRO A 140 -5.70 -13.38 12.44
CA PRO A 140 -4.92 -13.13 11.22
C PRO A 140 -4.97 -11.69 10.71
N ALA A 141 -6.13 -11.03 10.78
CA ALA A 141 -6.26 -9.63 10.34
C ALA A 141 -5.42 -8.68 11.21
N LEU A 142 -5.49 -8.81 12.53
CA LEU A 142 -4.68 -8.05 13.49
C LEU A 142 -3.19 -8.29 13.27
N ARG A 143 -2.77 -9.54 13.12
CA ARG A 143 -1.36 -9.88 12.84
C ARG A 143 -0.89 -9.28 11.51
N GLY A 144 -1.71 -9.35 10.46
CA GLY A 144 -1.38 -8.78 9.16
C GLY A 144 -1.24 -7.26 9.21
N ALA A 145 -2.16 -6.58 9.88
CA ALA A 145 -2.12 -5.13 10.06
C ALA A 145 -0.93 -4.69 10.93
N LEU A 146 -0.61 -5.43 11.99
CA LEU A 146 0.52 -5.16 12.87
C LEU A 146 1.85 -5.35 12.15
N VAL A 147 2.02 -6.45 11.43
CA VAL A 147 3.24 -6.71 10.64
C VAL A 147 3.41 -5.67 9.55
N PHE A 148 2.32 -5.28 8.87
CA PHE A 148 2.37 -4.20 7.89
C PHE A 148 2.80 -2.88 8.54
N ALA A 149 2.16 -2.48 9.64
CA ALA A 149 2.46 -1.22 10.32
C ALA A 149 3.91 -1.16 10.81
N VAL A 150 4.42 -2.24 11.40
CA VAL A 150 5.83 -2.34 11.83
C VAL A 150 6.76 -2.26 10.63
N GLY A 151 6.53 -3.06 9.59
CA GLY A 151 7.36 -3.03 8.37
C GLY A 151 7.35 -1.66 7.67
N TYR A 152 6.19 -1.00 7.66
CA TYR A 152 6.02 0.36 7.15
C TYR A 152 6.83 1.37 7.96
N LEU A 153 6.65 1.39 9.28
CA LEU A 153 7.30 2.37 10.15
C LEU A 153 8.82 2.20 10.19
N LEU A 154 9.33 0.96 10.14
CA LEU A 154 10.77 0.70 10.09
C LEU A 154 11.45 1.41 8.91
N LEU A 155 10.79 1.50 7.76
CA LEU A 155 11.33 2.19 6.59
C LEU A 155 10.94 3.67 6.53
N ALA A 156 9.76 4.04 7.06
CA ALA A 156 9.30 5.42 7.04
C ALA A 156 10.07 6.32 8.03
N VAL A 157 10.45 5.80 9.20
CA VAL A 157 11.10 6.58 10.27
C VAL A 157 12.42 7.22 9.85
N PRO A 158 13.40 6.49 9.28
CA PRO A 158 14.68 7.08 8.88
C PRO A 158 14.49 8.20 7.84
N VAL A 159 13.57 7.99 6.89
CA VAL A 159 13.28 8.93 5.80
C VAL A 159 12.65 10.22 6.31
N LEU A 160 11.67 10.11 7.21
CA LEU A 160 10.98 11.27 7.76
C LEU A 160 11.89 12.07 8.71
N SER A 161 12.68 11.37 9.53
CA SER A 161 13.57 11.98 10.53
C SER A 161 14.66 12.85 9.89
N GLY A 162 15.13 12.50 8.68
CA GLY A 162 16.15 13.25 7.96
C GLY A 162 15.68 14.54 7.28
N ARG A 163 14.36 14.82 7.23
CA ARG A 163 13.80 15.88 6.37
C ARG A 163 12.94 16.91 7.06
N SER A 164 12.31 16.57 8.18
CA SER A 164 11.21 17.40 8.70
C SER A 164 11.63 18.64 9.46
N GLY A 165 12.91 18.82 9.82
CA GLY A 165 13.37 19.91 10.70
C GLY A 165 12.77 19.86 12.12
N SER A 166 11.68 19.13 12.33
CA SER A 166 11.04 18.79 13.59
C SER A 166 11.13 17.27 13.81
N PRO A 167 11.51 16.82 15.01
CA PRO A 167 11.68 15.41 15.30
C PRO A 167 10.33 14.68 15.30
N LEU A 168 10.29 13.53 14.64
CA LEU A 168 9.21 12.57 14.80
C LEU A 168 9.13 12.14 16.26
N THR A 169 8.01 12.43 16.92
CA THR A 169 7.87 12.07 18.34
C THR A 169 7.39 10.63 18.48
N LEU A 170 7.67 10.01 19.64
CA LEU A 170 7.11 8.70 19.96
C LEU A 170 5.58 8.68 19.87
N ARG A 171 4.94 9.79 20.26
CA ARG A 171 3.48 9.97 20.14
C ARG A 171 3.02 9.86 18.69
N ASP A 172 3.74 10.46 17.75
CA ASP A 172 3.39 10.41 16.33
C ASP A 172 3.49 8.99 15.77
N LEU A 173 4.51 8.23 16.20
CA LEU A 173 4.70 6.83 15.82
C LEU A 173 3.57 5.95 16.37
N VAL A 174 3.22 6.12 17.64
CA VAL A 174 2.14 5.36 18.29
C VAL A 174 0.81 5.66 17.63
N LEU A 175 0.48 6.93 17.38
CA LEU A 175 -0.75 7.31 16.68
C LEU A 175 -0.83 6.71 15.28
N THR A 176 0.26 6.81 14.52
CA THR A 176 0.36 6.21 13.18
C THR A 176 0.15 4.70 13.25
N ALA A 177 0.83 4.01 14.16
CA ALA A 177 0.69 2.57 14.34
C ALA A 177 -0.74 2.17 14.73
N LEU A 178 -1.37 2.87 15.67
CA LEU A 178 -2.74 2.58 16.11
C LEU A 178 -3.74 2.74 14.97
N VAL A 179 -3.62 3.80 14.17
CA VAL A 179 -4.51 4.01 13.02
C VAL A 179 -4.29 2.94 11.96
N LEU A 180 -3.03 2.62 11.62
CA LEU A 180 -2.72 1.57 10.64
C LEU A 180 -3.19 0.19 11.09
N VAL A 181 -3.00 -0.16 12.36
CA VAL A 181 -3.45 -1.44 12.92
C VAL A 181 -4.98 -1.49 12.98
N GLY A 182 -5.63 -0.44 13.48
CA GLY A 182 -7.09 -0.39 13.60
C GLY A 182 -7.78 -0.45 12.24
N ALA A 183 -7.46 0.50 11.35
CA ALA A 183 -8.03 0.55 10.01
C ALA A 183 -7.63 -0.67 9.18
N GLY A 184 -6.38 -1.13 9.31
CA GLY A 184 -5.88 -2.31 8.62
C GLY A 184 -6.57 -3.60 9.03
N SER A 185 -6.82 -3.77 10.33
CA SER A 185 -7.53 -4.95 10.84
C SER A 185 -8.97 -4.97 10.33
N LEU A 186 -9.63 -3.81 10.33
CA LEU A 186 -10.96 -3.67 9.77
C LEU A 186 -10.97 -3.97 8.26
N LEU A 187 -10.03 -3.39 7.51
CA LEU A 187 -9.93 -3.58 6.07
C LEU A 187 -9.66 -5.05 5.71
N LEU A 188 -8.69 -5.69 6.35
CA LEU A 188 -8.38 -7.12 6.17
C LEU A 188 -9.54 -8.02 6.58
N ARG A 189 -10.41 -7.57 7.49
CA ARG A 189 -11.60 -8.31 7.90
C ARG A 189 -12.75 -8.19 6.88
N LEU A 190 -12.94 -6.99 6.33
CA LEU A 190 -14.05 -6.66 5.43
C LEU A 190 -13.76 -7.05 3.98
N VAL A 191 -12.52 -6.95 3.52
CA VAL A 191 -12.15 -7.29 2.14
C VAL A 191 -11.93 -8.79 2.02
N PRO A 192 -12.75 -9.51 1.22
CA PRO A 192 -12.58 -10.95 1.02
C PRO A 192 -11.21 -11.24 0.43
N GLN A 193 -10.41 -12.03 1.16
CA GLN A 193 -9.11 -12.47 0.68
C GLN A 193 -9.33 -13.76 -0.13
N ARG A 194 -8.92 -13.75 -1.40
CA ARG A 194 -8.95 -14.97 -2.22
C ARG A 194 -7.94 -15.99 -1.66
N PRO A 195 -8.27 -17.29 -1.67
CA PRO A 195 -7.31 -18.32 -1.31
C PRO A 195 -6.08 -18.23 -2.21
N LEU A 196 -4.92 -18.48 -1.63
CA LEU A 196 -3.66 -18.49 -2.36
C LEU A 196 -3.73 -19.62 -3.40
N ALA A 197 -3.66 -19.27 -4.69
CA ALA A 197 -3.43 -20.26 -5.73
C ALA A 197 -1.99 -20.75 -5.62
N ASP A 198 -1.79 -22.07 -5.63
CA ASP A 198 -0.48 -22.73 -5.60
C ASP A 198 0.27 -22.59 -6.93
#